data_AF-A0A357TKV0-F1
#
_entry.id   AF-A0A357TKV0-F1
#
_cell.length_a   1.000
_cell.length_b   1.000
_cell.length_c   1.000
_cell.angle_alpha   90.00
_cell.angle_beta   90.00
_cell.angle_gamma   90.00
#
_symmetry.space_group_name_H-M   'P 1'
#
loop_
_entity.id
_entity.type
_entity.pdbx_description
1 polymer ?
#
loop_
_entity_poly.entity_id
_entity_poly.type
_entity_poly.pdbx_seq_one_letter_code
_entity_poly.pdbx_strand_id
1 'polypeptide(L)'
;IPCVDFGHLYARSQGTELNDETALADYAAILDAIAAALPGERAKKFHAHFSRIAYTKGGEKCHLTFADTEFGPPPAPLMQLLKTRGLAPTIICESAGTQAEDAAALKKLYEQG
;
A
#
# COMPACT_ATOMS: atom_id res chain seq x y z
N ILE A 1 4.32 -1.01 16.76
CA ILE A 1 3.19 -0.79 15.82
C ILE A 1 3.49 -1.70 14.65
N PRO A 2 2.56 -2.56 14.19
CA PRO A 2 2.83 -3.40 13.03
C PRO A 2 3.17 -2.50 11.84
N CYS A 3 4.25 -2.84 11.15
CA CYS A 3 4.58 -2.23 9.88
C CYS A 3 4.07 -3.16 8.79
N VAL A 4 3.16 -2.68 7.94
CA VAL A 4 2.69 -3.43 6.78
C VAL A 4 3.36 -2.88 5.53
N ASP A 5 3.99 -3.74 4.77
CA ASP A 5 4.56 -3.37 3.47
C ASP A 5 3.69 -3.94 2.35
N PHE A 6 2.97 -3.06 1.66
CA PHE A 6 2.02 -3.47 0.63
C PHE A 6 2.72 -3.96 -0.64
N GLY A 7 3.89 -3.39 -0.97
CA GLY A 7 4.69 -3.85 -2.11
C GLY A 7 5.10 -5.31 -1.91
N HIS A 8 5.69 -5.62 -0.75
CA HIS A 8 6.14 -6.98 -0.46
C HIS A 8 4.98 -8.00 -0.40
N LEU A 9 3.79 -7.60 0.07
CA LEU A 9 2.59 -8.47 0.03
C LEU A 9 2.21 -8.82 -1.41
N TYR A 10 2.17 -7.81 -2.29
CA TYR A 10 1.92 -8.00 -3.73
C TYR A 10 2.98 -8.92 -4.36
N ALA A 11 4.28 -8.67 -4.13
CA ALA A 11 5.36 -9.50 -4.65
C ALA A 11 5.29 -10.96 -4.15
N ARG A 12 4.97 -11.17 -2.87
CA ARG A 12 4.85 -12.50 -2.27
C ARG A 12 3.73 -13.32 -2.91
N SER A 13 2.61 -12.68 -3.25
CA SER A 13 1.50 -13.30 -3.99
C SER A 13 1.80 -13.49 -5.48
N GLN A 14 2.94 -13.01 -5.98
CA GLN A 14 3.23 -12.95 -7.41
C GLN A 14 2.13 -12.22 -8.20
N GLY A 15 1.62 -11.13 -7.63
CA GLY A 15 0.60 -10.26 -8.22
C GLY A 15 -0.81 -10.86 -8.29
N THR A 16 -1.07 -12.01 -7.67
CA THR A 16 -2.45 -12.53 -7.59
C THR A 16 -3.30 -11.79 -6.58
N GLU A 17 -2.68 -11.17 -5.57
CA GLU A 17 -3.32 -10.26 -4.62
C GLU A 17 -2.81 -8.84 -4.85
N LEU A 18 -3.61 -7.84 -4.48
CA LEU A 18 -3.28 -6.41 -4.59
C LEU A 18 -2.99 -5.95 -6.02
N ASN A 19 -3.51 -6.64 -7.04
CA ASN A 19 -3.45 -6.18 -8.43
C ASN A 19 -4.60 -5.21 -8.74
N ASP A 20 -4.64 -4.66 -9.95
CA ASP A 20 -5.63 -3.65 -10.33
C ASP A 20 -7.10 -4.13 -10.23
N GLU A 21 -7.34 -5.44 -10.34
CA GLU A 21 -8.69 -6.02 -10.24
C GLU A 21 -9.12 -6.27 -8.80
N THR A 22 -8.20 -6.70 -7.94
CA THR A 22 -8.50 -7.15 -6.57
C THR A 22 -8.11 -6.15 -5.48
N ALA A 23 -7.30 -5.14 -5.80
CA ALA A 23 -6.68 -4.24 -4.83
C ALA A 23 -7.64 -3.65 -3.81
N LEU A 24 -8.81 -3.17 -4.24
CA LEU A 24 -9.78 -2.57 -3.33
C LEU A 24 -10.26 -3.57 -2.25
N ALA A 25 -10.58 -4.80 -2.65
CA ALA A 25 -11.03 -5.83 -1.72
C ALA A 25 -9.88 -6.33 -0.83
N ASP A 26 -8.70 -6.54 -1.41
CA ASP A 26 -7.53 -7.06 -0.70
C ASP A 26 -7.01 -6.05 0.33
N TYR A 27 -6.90 -4.77 -0.03
CA TYR A 27 -6.55 -3.73 0.93
C TYR A 27 -7.59 -3.62 2.05
N ALA A 28 -8.88 -3.71 1.73
CA ALA A 28 -9.94 -3.70 2.74
C ALA A 28 -9.77 -4.84 3.75
N ALA A 29 -9.52 -6.06 3.27
CA ALA A 29 -9.29 -7.23 4.12
C ALA A 29 -8.04 -7.08 5.01
N ILE A 30 -6.95 -6.54 4.47
CA ILE A 30 -5.73 -6.27 5.25
C ILE A 30 -6.01 -5.23 6.34
N LEU A 31 -6.71 -4.13 6.02
CA LEU A 31 -7.08 -3.10 6.99
C LEU A 31 -8.00 -3.65 8.09
N ASP A 32 -8.93 -4.55 7.76
CA ASP A 32 -9.79 -5.23 8.72
C ASP A 32 -8.98 -6.13 9.66
N ALA A 33 -7.99 -6.86 9.13
CA ALA A 33 -7.07 -7.67 9.93
C ALA A 33 -6.22 -6.81 10.89
N ILE A 34 -5.72 -5.66 10.44
CA ILE A 34 -5.00 -4.70 11.30
C ILE A 34 -5.92 -4.19 12.41
N ALA A 35 -7.16 -3.81 12.09
CA ALA A 35 -8.12 -3.31 13.06
C ALA A 35 -8.49 -4.36 14.12
N ALA A 36 -8.65 -5.62 13.72
CA ALA A 36 -8.88 -6.74 14.64
C ALA A 36 -7.68 -6.99 15.57
N ALA A 37 -6.45 -6.83 15.06
CA ALA A 37 -5.23 -7.04 15.84
C ALA A 37 -4.86 -5.84 16.75
N LEU A 38 -5.34 -4.63 16.44
CA LEU A 38 -5.02 -3.38 17.15
C LEU A 38 -6.29 -2.69 17.67
N PRO A 39 -6.80 -3.04 18.87
CA PRO A 39 -8.01 -2.42 19.38
C PRO A 39 -7.85 -0.91 19.62
N GLY A 40 -8.91 -0.17 19.33
CA GLY A 40 -9.05 1.26 19.62
C GLY A 40 -8.25 2.18 18.69
N GLU A 41 -7.74 3.28 19.23
CA GLU A 41 -7.06 4.34 18.46
C GLU A 41 -5.77 3.88 17.76
N ARG A 42 -5.22 2.72 18.13
CA ARG A 42 -3.98 2.19 17.53
C ARG A 42 -4.20 1.70 16.10
N ALA A 43 -5.40 1.21 15.76
CA ALA A 43 -5.75 0.86 14.38
C ALA A 43 -5.77 2.08 13.43
N LYS A 44 -5.97 3.29 13.96
CA LYS A 44 -6.00 4.52 13.15
C LYS A 44 -4.62 5.05 12.78
N LYS A 45 -3.57 4.62 13.49
CA LYS A 45 -2.21 5.18 13.43
C LYS A 45 -1.15 4.09 13.26
N PHE A 46 -1.37 3.16 12.33
CA PHE A 46 -0.37 2.15 12.00
C PHE A 46 0.73 2.73 11.10
N HIS A 47 1.83 1.98 10.96
CA HIS A 47 2.92 2.33 10.05
C HIS A 47 2.85 1.42 8.83
N ALA A 48 3.12 1.96 7.66
CA ALA A 48 3.19 1.18 6.44
C ALA A 48 4.30 1.66 5.53
N HIS A 49 4.78 0.75 4.69
CA HIS A 49 5.67 1.05 3.59
C HIS A 49 4.91 0.88 2.29
N PHE A 50 5.21 1.75 1.32
CA PHE A 50 4.57 1.69 0.02
C PHE A 50 5.54 2.04 -1.10
N SER A 51 5.63 1.13 -2.06
CA SER A 51 6.15 1.35 -3.39
C SER A 51 5.44 0.37 -4.32
N ARG A 52 5.46 0.66 -5.62
CA ARG A 52 5.28 -0.42 -6.59
C ARG A 52 6.49 -1.34 -6.54
N ILE A 53 6.33 -2.60 -6.95
CA ILE A 53 7.41 -3.57 -6.87
C ILE A 53 7.34 -4.57 -8.02
N ALA A 54 8.47 -4.77 -8.69
CA ALA A 54 8.62 -5.88 -9.62
C ALA A 54 8.95 -7.15 -8.84
N TYR A 55 8.52 -8.29 -9.36
CA TYR A 55 8.85 -9.60 -8.79
C TYR A 55 9.24 -10.60 -9.87
N THR A 56 9.85 -11.70 -9.43
CA THR A 56 10.15 -12.89 -10.22
C THR A 56 9.51 -14.10 -9.53
N LYS A 57 9.71 -15.31 -10.08
CA LYS A 57 9.34 -16.56 -9.39
C LYS A 57 10.01 -16.71 -8.01
N GLY A 58 11.15 -16.05 -7.79
CA GLY A 58 11.89 -16.06 -6.52
C GLY A 58 11.43 -15.02 -5.50
N GLY A 59 10.38 -14.25 -5.78
CA GLY A 59 9.92 -13.14 -4.94
C GLY A 59 10.33 -11.78 -5.51
N GLU A 60 10.51 -10.79 -4.64
CA GLU A 60 10.88 -9.42 -5.04
C GLU A 60 12.07 -9.40 -6.02
N LYS A 61 11.96 -8.53 -7.02
CA LYS A 61 13.04 -8.15 -7.92
C LYS A 61 13.64 -6.79 -7.52
N CYS A 62 12.79 -5.77 -7.44
CA CYS A 62 13.16 -4.41 -7.04
C CYS A 62 11.92 -3.53 -6.80
N HIS A 63 12.11 -2.50 -5.99
CA HIS A 63 11.15 -1.39 -5.84
C HIS A 63 11.07 -0.56 -7.12
N LEU A 64 9.89 0.00 -7.37
CA LEU A 64 9.56 0.80 -8.54
C LEU A 64 8.96 2.15 -8.13
N THR A 65 8.82 3.06 -9.09
CA THR A 65 8.15 4.35 -8.92
C THR A 65 6.64 4.21 -9.16
N PHE A 66 5.85 5.24 -8.86
CA PHE A 66 4.42 5.19 -9.22
C PHE A 66 4.15 5.36 -10.72
N ALA A 67 5.13 5.84 -11.49
CA ALA A 67 5.05 5.94 -12.95
C ALA A 67 5.19 4.57 -13.64
N ASP A 68 5.80 3.58 -12.98
CA ASP A 68 5.96 2.23 -13.51
C ASP A 68 4.66 1.43 -13.31
N THR A 69 3.82 1.29 -14.33
CA THR A 69 2.48 0.66 -14.16
C THR A 69 2.41 -0.81 -14.59
N GLU A 70 3.51 -1.41 -15.03
CA GLU A 70 3.54 -2.84 -15.40
C GLU A 70 3.28 -3.76 -14.19
N PHE A 71 3.73 -3.33 -13.01
CA PHE A 71 3.53 -4.04 -11.75
C PHE A 71 2.74 -3.18 -10.76
N GLY A 72 2.11 -3.87 -9.81
CA GLY A 72 1.43 -3.27 -8.68
C GLY A 72 2.30 -3.11 -7.43
N PRO A 73 1.66 -2.92 -6.27
CA PRO A 73 0.22 -2.72 -6.14
C PRO A 73 -0.18 -1.26 -6.44
N PRO A 74 -1.40 -0.99 -6.94
CA PRO A 74 -1.83 0.37 -7.23
C PRO A 74 -2.09 1.16 -5.93
N PRO A 75 -1.68 2.44 -5.84
CA PRO A 75 -1.82 3.24 -4.63
C PRO A 75 -3.26 3.77 -4.40
N ALA A 76 -4.01 4.03 -5.47
CA ALA A 76 -5.29 4.73 -5.37
C ALA A 76 -6.34 3.99 -4.51
N PRO A 77 -6.55 2.66 -4.66
CA PRO A 77 -7.55 1.95 -3.85
C PRO A 77 -7.24 1.98 -2.35
N LEU A 78 -5.95 1.89 -1.97
CA LEU A 78 -5.54 2.01 -0.56
C LEU A 78 -5.88 3.41 -0.03
N MET A 79 -5.51 4.48 -0.75
CA MET A 79 -5.75 5.85 -0.29
C MET A 79 -7.25 6.16 -0.13
N GLN A 80 -8.06 5.69 -1.07
CA GLN A 80 -9.53 5.80 -1.00
C GLN A 80 -10.08 5.12 0.27
N LEU A 81 -9.62 3.92 0.59
CA LEU A 81 -10.06 3.19 1.79
C LEU A 81 -9.62 3.88 3.08
N LEU A 82 -8.36 4.32 3.16
CA LEU A 82 -7.86 5.05 4.33
C LEU A 82 -8.73 6.27 4.61
N LYS A 83 -9.02 7.05 3.58
CA LYS A 83 -9.83 8.25 3.67
C LYS A 83 -11.28 7.96 4.07
N THR A 84 -11.93 7.03 3.38
CA THR A 84 -13.32 6.62 3.65
C THR A 84 -13.48 6.07 5.07
N ARG A 85 -12.46 5.37 5.59
CA ARG A 85 -12.45 4.78 6.94
C ARG A 85 -11.92 5.72 8.03
N GLY A 86 -11.51 6.95 7.68
CA GLY A 86 -10.94 7.91 8.63
C GLY A 86 -9.62 7.46 9.26
N LEU A 87 -8.84 6.66 8.55
CA LEU A 87 -7.53 6.16 8.97
C LEU A 87 -6.43 7.12 8.51
N ALA A 88 -5.48 7.41 9.39
CA ALA A 88 -4.35 8.31 9.11
C ALA A 88 -3.02 7.64 9.50
N PRO A 89 -2.64 6.54 8.81
CA PRO A 89 -1.37 5.88 9.07
C PRO A 89 -0.19 6.75 8.63
N THR A 90 0.98 6.46 9.18
CA THR A 90 2.24 6.97 8.62
C THR A 90 2.68 6.01 7.51
N ILE A 91 2.76 6.52 6.28
CA ILE A 91 3.22 5.74 5.12
C ILE A 91 4.59 6.26 4.69
N ILE A 92 5.58 5.36 4.66
CA ILE A 92 6.92 5.62 4.16
C ILE A 92 6.97 5.17 2.69
N CYS A 93 7.26 6.10 1.78
CA CYS A 93 7.46 5.76 0.37
C CYS A 93 8.87 5.24 0.15
N GLU A 94 8.98 4.03 -0.37
CA GLU A 94 10.26 3.36 -0.66
C GLU A 94 10.50 3.21 -2.17
N SER A 95 9.84 4.05 -2.97
CA SER A 95 9.99 4.10 -4.43
C SER A 95 11.44 4.32 -4.86
N ALA A 96 11.80 3.80 -6.04
CA ALA A 96 13.16 3.87 -6.57
C ALA A 96 13.54 5.30 -7.03
N GLY A 97 14.06 6.12 -6.11
CA GLY A 97 14.59 7.46 -6.41
C GLY A 97 13.54 8.57 -6.54
N THR A 98 12.27 8.27 -6.31
CA THR A 98 11.12 9.20 -6.38
C THR A 98 10.33 9.26 -5.07
N GLN A 99 10.97 8.95 -3.94
CA GLN A 99 10.29 8.79 -2.65
C GLN A 99 9.49 10.04 -2.24
N ALA A 100 10.01 11.23 -2.49
CA ALA A 100 9.35 12.49 -2.14
C ALA A 100 8.16 12.79 -3.07
N GLU A 101 8.33 12.56 -4.36
CA GLU A 101 7.32 12.75 -5.40
C GLU A 101 6.14 11.79 -5.20
N ASP A 102 6.43 10.51 -4.95
CA ASP A 102 5.42 9.48 -4.76
C ASP A 102 4.70 9.64 -3.42
N ALA A 103 5.39 10.11 -2.36
CA ALA A 103 4.75 10.50 -1.11
C ALA A 103 3.77 11.67 -1.31
N ALA A 104 4.14 12.66 -2.12
CA ALA A 104 3.24 13.75 -2.49
C ALA A 104 2.05 13.26 -3.32
N ALA A 105 2.25 12.27 -4.19
CA ALA A 105 1.17 11.64 -4.95
C ALA A 105 0.19 10.87 -4.04
N LEU A 106 0.70 10.10 -3.06
CA LEU A 106 -0.15 9.44 -2.04
C LEU A 106 -1.00 10.45 -1.30
N LYS A 107 -0.41 11.57 -0.85
CA LYS A 107 -1.15 12.62 -0.15
C LYS A 107 -2.28 13.18 -1.01
N LYS A 108 -2.03 13.48 -2.29
CA LYS A 108 -3.06 13.96 -3.23
C LYS A 108 -4.18 12.95 -3.39
N LEU A 109 -3.85 11.66 -3.57
CA LEU A 109 -4.83 10.58 -3.70
C LEU A 109 -5.70 10.45 -2.43
N TYR A 110 -5.09 10.58 -1.25
CA TYR A 110 -5.82 10.55 0.03
C TYR A 110 -6.76 11.77 0.21
N GLU A 111 -6.37 12.94 -0.32
CA GLU A 111 -7.21 14.14 -0.28
C GLU A 111 -8.36 14.10 -1.29
N GLN A 112 -8.23 13.32 -2.37
CA GLN A 112 -9.24 13.16 -3.44
C GLN A 112 -10.25 12.05 -3.18
N GLY A 113 -9.90 11.05 -2.36
CA GLY A 113 -10.81 10.00 -1.89
C GLY A 113 -11.87 10.52 -0.92
#